data_AF-A0A7C3HSS3-F1
#
_entry.id   AF-A0A7C3HSS3-F1
#
_cell.length_a   1.000
_cell.length_b   1.000
_cell.length_c   1.000
_cell.angle_alpha   90.00
_cell.angle_beta   90.00
_cell.angle_gamma   90.00
#
_symmetry.space_group_name_H-M   'P 1'
#
loop_
_entity.id
_entity.type
_entity.pdbx_description
1 polymer ?
#
loop_
_entity_poly.entity_id
_entity_poly.type
_entity_poly.pdbx_seq_one_letter_code
_entity_poly.pdbx_strand_id
1 'polypeptide(L)'
;MRLCFAAFTLLSACLLPCAAQERPSRFWRVSVALLSAATAADVHSSWGKHELNPLLRNGGNRFGAQGLAVKAGVTGGAVLAQALLFRRKPASLRGAAVGNIIVAGALTGIAIRNHNLPPPRPAAPLR
;
A
#
# COMPACT_ATOMS: atom_id res chain seq x y z
N MET A 1 12.16 -5.90 12.21
CA MET A 1 11.32 -4.78 11.70
C MET A 1 11.97 -4.02 10.55
N ARG A 2 13.25 -3.61 10.65
CA ARG A 2 14.01 -2.94 9.56
C ARG A 2 14.09 -3.77 8.27
N LEU A 3 14.18 -5.10 8.38
CA LEU A 3 14.24 -6.02 7.23
C LEU A 3 12.93 -6.12 6.42
N CYS A 4 11.76 -6.17 7.08
CA CYS A 4 10.48 -6.29 6.35
C CYS A 4 10.09 -4.97 5.66
N PHE A 5 10.48 -3.83 6.24
CA PHE A 5 10.32 -2.52 5.63
C PHE A 5 11.19 -2.38 4.39
N ALA A 6 12.46 -2.79 4.49
CA ALA A 6 13.38 -2.86 3.36
C ALA A 6 12.91 -3.84 2.28
N ALA A 7 12.36 -5.00 2.64
CA ALA A 7 11.86 -5.98 1.67
C ALA A 7 10.64 -5.47 0.89
N PHE A 8 9.72 -4.73 1.53
CA PHE A 8 8.55 -4.17 0.84
C PHE A 8 8.91 -2.95 -0.03
N THR A 9 9.83 -2.08 0.42
CA THR A 9 10.37 -1.00 -0.43
C THR A 9 11.20 -1.54 -1.59
N LEU A 10 11.98 -2.62 -1.39
CA LEU A 10 12.72 -3.32 -2.44
C LEU A 10 11.80 -4.02 -3.43
N LEU A 11 10.71 -4.65 -2.98
CA LEU A 11 9.71 -5.27 -3.84
C LEU A 11 8.95 -4.21 -4.68
N SER A 12 8.64 -3.06 -4.07
CA SER A 12 8.07 -1.92 -4.78
C SER A 12 9.05 -1.31 -5.79
N ALA A 13 10.36 -1.33 -5.51
CA ALA A 13 11.42 -0.88 -6.42
C ALA A 13 11.69 -1.86 -7.57
N CYS A 14 11.50 -3.17 -7.37
CA CYS A 14 11.69 -4.20 -8.40
C CYS A 14 10.49 -4.39 -9.35
N LEU A 15 9.28 -3.99 -8.95
CA LEU A 15 8.09 -4.11 -9.81
C LEU A 15 7.93 -2.93 -10.79
N LEU A 16 8.60 -1.79 -10.52
CA LEU A 16 8.60 -0.60 -11.36
C LEU A 16 9.32 -0.76 -12.72
N PRO A 17 10.45 -1.50 -12.85
CA PRO A 17 11.15 -1.65 -14.12
C PRO A 17 10.59 -2.78 -15.00
N CYS A 18 9.98 -3.82 -14.42
CA CYS A 18 9.55 -5.00 -15.19
C CYS A 18 8.31 -4.75 -16.06
N ALA A 19 7.50 -3.73 -15.73
CA ALA A 19 6.36 -3.30 -16.56
C ALA A 19 6.73 -2.25 -17.63
N ALA A 20 8.01 -1.86 -17.73
CA ALA A 20 8.46 -0.66 -18.46
C ALA A 20 8.79 -0.87 -19.95
N GLN A 21 8.24 -1.88 -20.62
CA GLN A 21 8.56 -2.14 -22.04
C GLN A 21 7.69 -1.33 -23.04
N GLU A 22 6.61 -0.68 -22.59
CA GLU A 22 5.80 0.28 -23.36
C GLU A 22 5.67 1.55 -22.52
N ARG A 23 6.37 2.65 -22.85
CA ARG A 23 6.60 3.77 -21.93
C ARG A 23 5.28 4.43 -21.46
N PRO A 24 4.80 4.15 -20.23
CA PRO A 24 3.61 4.80 -19.71
C PRO A 24 3.92 6.28 -19.42
N SER A 25 2.89 7.12 -19.35
CA SER A 25 3.08 8.56 -19.08
C SER A 25 3.91 8.77 -17.80
N ARG A 26 4.81 9.76 -17.81
CA ARG A 26 5.65 10.07 -16.62
C ARG A 26 4.77 10.37 -15.40
N PHE A 27 3.65 11.06 -15.61
CA PHE A 27 2.69 11.39 -14.57
C PHE A 27 2.08 10.15 -13.91
N TRP A 28 1.66 9.15 -14.70
CA TRP A 28 1.12 7.91 -14.15
C TRP A 28 2.17 7.14 -13.34
N ARG A 29 3.42 7.05 -13.82
CA ARG A 29 4.50 6.39 -13.06
C ARG A 29 4.77 7.07 -11.72
N VAL A 30 4.83 8.40 -11.69
CA VAL A 30 4.99 9.16 -10.44
C VAL A 30 3.80 8.91 -9.50
N SER A 31 2.57 8.89 -10.03
CA SER A 31 1.38 8.60 -9.22
C SER A 31 1.40 7.21 -8.59
N VAL A 32 1.88 6.19 -9.33
CA VAL A 32 2.03 4.82 -8.83
C VAL A 32 3.09 4.78 -7.74
N ALA A 33 4.23 5.44 -7.94
CA ALA A 33 5.27 5.52 -6.92
C ALA A 33 4.75 6.19 -5.63
N LEU A 34 3.98 7.27 -5.76
CA LEU A 34 3.36 7.96 -4.62
C LEU A 34 2.35 7.06 -3.90
N LEU A 35 1.47 6.38 -4.64
CA LEU A 35 0.50 5.43 -4.09
C LEU A 35 1.18 4.28 -3.35
N SER A 36 2.25 3.72 -3.91
CA SER A 36 3.03 2.66 -3.26
C SER A 36 3.69 3.15 -1.97
N ALA A 37 4.27 4.34 -1.97
CA ALA A 37 4.87 4.94 -0.78
C ALA A 37 3.83 5.18 0.32
N ALA A 38 2.66 5.72 -0.03
CA ALA A 38 1.57 5.94 0.91
C ALA A 38 1.01 4.61 1.47
N THR A 39 0.88 3.59 0.63
CA THR A 39 0.47 2.24 1.06
C THR A 39 1.48 1.65 2.05
N ALA A 40 2.78 1.81 1.79
CA ALA A 40 3.83 1.36 2.71
C ALA A 40 3.77 2.11 4.05
N ALA A 41 3.56 3.42 4.04
CA ALA A 41 3.39 4.22 5.25
C ALA A 41 2.14 3.81 6.05
N ASP A 42 1.02 3.55 5.37
CA ASP A 42 -0.20 3.06 5.99
C ASP A 42 -0.01 1.67 6.64
N VAL A 43 0.63 0.72 5.95
CA VAL A 43 1.03 -0.58 6.51
C VAL A 43 1.92 -0.40 7.74
N HIS A 44 2.93 0.46 7.64
CA HIS A 44 3.87 0.72 8.73
C HIS A 44 3.17 1.22 9.98
N SER A 45 2.36 2.25 9.79
CA SER A 45 1.64 2.92 10.86
C SER A 45 0.60 1.99 11.49
N SER A 46 0.08 1.01 10.73
CA SER A 46 -0.90 0.04 11.20
C SER A 46 -0.26 -1.16 11.92
N TRP A 47 1.03 -1.43 11.73
CA TRP A 47 1.64 -2.68 12.15
C TRP A 47 1.50 -2.98 13.64
N GLY A 48 1.00 -4.17 13.98
CA GLY A 48 0.83 -4.63 15.36
C GLY A 48 -0.29 -3.94 16.14
N LYS A 49 -1.01 -2.99 15.53
CA LYS A 49 -2.17 -2.34 16.14
C LYS A 49 -3.39 -3.26 16.10
N HIS A 50 -4.32 -3.01 17.02
CA HIS A 50 -5.57 -3.75 17.08
C HIS A 50 -6.37 -3.53 15.79
N GLU A 51 -6.76 -4.62 15.14
CA GLU A 51 -7.43 -4.61 13.85
C GLU A 51 -8.79 -5.29 14.00
N LEU A 52 -9.85 -4.52 13.76
CA LEU A 52 -11.23 -4.98 13.87
C LEU A 52 -11.69 -5.71 12.62
N ASN A 53 -11.06 -5.42 11.46
CA ASN A 53 -11.43 -6.06 10.22
C ASN A 53 -10.95 -7.53 10.20
N PRO A 54 -11.86 -8.51 10.15
CA PRO A 54 -11.50 -9.94 10.15
C PRO A 54 -10.65 -10.34 8.94
N LEU A 55 -10.74 -9.62 7.82
CA LEU A 55 -9.94 -9.88 6.64
C LEU A 55 -8.49 -9.40 6.79
N LEU A 56 -8.24 -8.40 7.63
CA LEU A 56 -6.92 -7.78 7.81
C LEU A 56 -6.19 -8.25 9.08
N ARG A 57 -6.93 -8.72 10.09
CA ARG A 57 -6.37 -9.14 11.39
C ARG A 57 -5.78 -10.55 11.32
N ASN A 58 -4.62 -10.73 11.95
CA ASN A 58 -4.04 -12.03 12.32
C ASN A 58 -4.84 -12.64 13.49
N GLY A 59 -4.69 -13.94 13.77
CA GLY A 59 -5.21 -14.64 14.96
C GLY A 59 -5.03 -13.94 16.31
N GLY A 60 -4.08 -13.00 16.44
CA GLY A 60 -3.92 -12.12 17.61
C GLY A 60 -4.78 -10.83 17.61
N ASN A 61 -5.78 -10.70 16.73
CA ASN A 61 -6.60 -9.50 16.52
C ASN A 61 -5.80 -8.23 16.20
N ARG A 62 -4.69 -8.39 15.47
CA ARG A 62 -3.79 -7.29 15.12
C ARG A 62 -3.48 -7.27 13.63
N PHE A 63 -3.17 -6.09 13.14
CA PHE A 63 -2.64 -5.93 11.79
C PHE A 63 -1.24 -6.56 11.71
N GLY A 64 -1.00 -7.36 10.68
CA GLY A 64 0.27 -8.06 10.47
C GLY A 64 0.41 -8.55 9.04
N ALA A 65 1.08 -9.69 8.83
CA ALA A 65 1.36 -10.23 7.50
C ALA A 65 0.10 -10.43 6.63
N GLN A 66 -1.02 -10.85 7.23
CA GLN A 66 -2.30 -11.00 6.54
C GLN A 66 -2.83 -9.66 6.01
N GLY A 67 -2.94 -8.65 6.88
CA GLY A 67 -3.37 -7.31 6.48
C GLY A 67 -2.43 -6.66 5.46
N LEU A 68 -1.13 -6.91 5.57
CA LEU A 68 -0.16 -6.52 4.54
C LEU A 68 -0.46 -7.19 3.21
N ALA A 69 -0.64 -8.51 3.17
CA ALA A 69 -0.91 -9.25 1.94
C ALA A 69 -2.17 -8.73 1.25
N VAL A 70 -3.24 -8.47 2.01
CA VAL A 70 -4.48 -7.91 1.47
C VAL A 70 -4.27 -6.50 0.92
N LYS A 71 -3.68 -5.58 1.69
CA LYS A 71 -3.43 -4.20 1.21
C LYS A 71 -2.51 -4.18 -0.02
N ALA A 72 -1.44 -4.96 0.00
CA ALA A 72 -0.51 -5.07 -1.13
C ALA A 72 -1.16 -5.69 -2.36
N GLY A 73 -1.98 -6.73 -2.18
CA GLY A 73 -2.73 -7.37 -3.26
C GLY A 73 -3.73 -6.43 -3.92
N VAL A 74 -4.46 -5.65 -3.13
CA VAL A 74 -5.41 -4.64 -3.64
C VAL A 74 -4.68 -3.54 -4.41
N THR A 75 -3.65 -2.92 -3.81
CA THR A 75 -2.89 -1.85 -4.47
C THR A 75 -2.18 -2.35 -5.72
N GLY A 76 -1.48 -3.49 -5.62
CA GLY A 76 -0.76 -4.09 -6.75
C GLY A 76 -1.70 -4.54 -7.87
N GLY A 77 -2.83 -5.17 -7.52
CA GLY A 77 -3.86 -5.58 -8.47
C GLY A 77 -4.47 -4.38 -9.21
N ALA A 78 -4.75 -3.29 -8.51
CA ALA A 78 -5.24 -2.06 -9.12
C ALA A 78 -4.23 -1.45 -10.10
N VAL A 79 -2.96 -1.34 -9.70
CA VAL A 79 -1.88 -0.84 -10.57
C VAL A 79 -1.69 -1.74 -11.78
N LEU A 80 -1.72 -3.06 -11.61
CA LEU A 80 -1.63 -4.02 -12.71
C LEU A 80 -2.82 -3.87 -13.67
N ALA A 81 -4.04 -3.74 -13.15
CA ALA A 81 -5.23 -3.51 -13.96
C ALA A 81 -5.12 -2.21 -14.77
N GLN A 82 -4.66 -1.11 -14.14
CA GLN A 82 -4.37 0.14 -14.87
C GLN A 82 -3.34 -0.07 -15.98
N ALA A 83 -2.26 -0.80 -15.67
CA ALA A 83 -1.19 -1.09 -16.60
C ALA A 83 -1.62 -1.99 -17.75
N LEU A 84 -2.64 -2.85 -17.59
CA LEU A 84 -3.17 -3.71 -18.65
C LEU A 84 -4.28 -3.02 -19.47
N LEU A 85 -5.21 -2.36 -18.80
CA LEU A 85 -6.40 -1.76 -19.42
C LEU A 85 -6.08 -0.49 -20.21
N PHE A 86 -5.08 0.29 -19.79
CA PHE A 86 -4.80 1.60 -20.38
C PHE A 86 -3.57 1.64 -21.29
N ARG A 87 -2.98 0.48 -21.63
CA ARG A 87 -1.83 0.38 -22.56
C ARG A 87 -2.08 1.08 -23.89
N ARG A 88 -3.32 1.05 -24.37
CA ARG A 88 -3.73 1.61 -25.67
C ARG A 88 -4.52 2.92 -25.56
N LYS A 89 -4.72 3.47 -24.36
CA LYS A 89 -5.54 4.67 -24.11
C LYS A 89 -4.82 5.66 -23.17
N PRO A 90 -3.88 6.48 -23.68
CA PRO A 90 -3.07 7.36 -22.84
C PRO A 90 -3.88 8.45 -22.10
N ALA A 91 -5.05 8.84 -22.60
CA ALA A 91 -5.96 9.76 -21.91
C ALA A 91 -6.47 9.18 -20.58
N SER A 92 -6.77 7.88 -20.53
CA SER A 92 -7.25 7.21 -19.32
C SER A 92 -6.18 7.06 -18.25
N LEU A 93 -4.89 7.03 -18.63
CA LEU A 93 -3.77 7.03 -17.68
C LEU A 93 -3.71 8.31 -16.83
N ARG A 94 -4.17 9.46 -17.34
CA ARG A 94 -4.25 10.69 -16.55
C ARG A 94 -5.30 10.58 -15.45
N GLY A 95 -6.49 10.06 -15.78
CA GLY A 95 -7.54 9.81 -14.78
C GLY A 95 -7.10 8.80 -13.72
N ALA A 96 -6.46 7.70 -14.14
CA ALA A 96 -5.86 6.72 -13.24
C ALA A 96 -4.81 7.36 -12.31
N ALA A 97 -3.97 8.24 -12.85
CA ALA A 97 -2.95 8.93 -12.07
C ALA A 97 -3.54 9.90 -11.02
N VAL A 98 -4.59 10.64 -11.37
CA VAL A 98 -5.34 11.47 -10.41
C VAL A 98 -5.94 10.60 -9.31
N GLY A 99 -6.56 9.47 -9.67
CA GLY A 99 -7.09 8.52 -8.70
C GLY A 99 -6.02 8.00 -7.73
N ASN A 100 -4.84 7.63 -8.26
CA ASN A 100 -3.71 7.18 -7.44
C ASN A 100 -3.26 8.27 -6.44
N ILE A 101 -3.21 9.53 -6.85
CA ILE A 101 -2.85 10.66 -5.96
C ILE A 101 -3.90 10.84 -4.85
N ILE A 102 -5.19 10.78 -5.18
CA ILE A 102 -6.28 10.92 -4.20
C ILE A 102 -6.18 9.81 -3.13
N VAL A 103 -6.03 8.56 -3.57
CA VAL A 103 -5.90 7.41 -2.67
C VAL A 103 -4.61 7.52 -1.85
N ALA A 104 -3.49 7.94 -2.45
CA ALA A 104 -2.25 8.17 -1.73
C ALA A 104 -2.40 9.23 -0.63
N GLY A 105 -3.11 10.32 -0.90
CA GLY A 105 -3.42 11.35 0.09
C GLY A 105 -4.24 10.79 1.26
N ALA A 106 -5.28 10.02 0.98
CA ALA A 106 -6.10 9.38 2.00
C ALA A 106 -5.28 8.41 2.88
N LEU A 107 -4.48 7.53 2.27
CA LEU A 107 -3.60 6.60 2.98
C LEU A 107 -2.55 7.32 3.83
N THR A 108 -2.00 8.41 3.33
CA THR A 108 -1.06 9.25 4.08
C THR A 108 -1.74 9.87 5.32
N GLY A 109 -2.96 10.39 5.17
CA GLY A 109 -3.74 10.91 6.29
C GLY A 109 -4.04 9.84 7.34
N ILE A 110 -4.41 8.62 6.91
CA ILE A 110 -4.58 7.48 7.81
C ILE A 110 -3.27 7.14 8.52
N ALA A 111 -2.15 7.15 7.79
CA ALA A 111 -0.84 6.86 8.37
C ALA A 111 -0.46 7.87 9.45
N ILE A 112 -0.66 9.17 9.20
CA ILE A 112 -0.44 10.24 10.19
C ILE A 112 -1.33 10.02 11.41
N ARG A 113 -2.64 9.80 11.21
CA ARG A 113 -3.58 9.51 12.31
C ARG A 113 -3.11 8.32 13.12
N ASN A 114 -2.70 7.25 12.46
CA ASN A 114 -2.24 6.04 13.11
C ASN A 114 -0.99 6.31 13.93
N HIS A 115 0.00 7.05 13.41
CA HIS A 115 1.19 7.41 14.17
C HIS A 115 0.89 8.17 15.48
N ASN A 116 -0.22 8.89 15.54
CA ASN A 116 -0.67 9.61 16.74
C ASN A 116 -1.49 8.74 17.72
N LEU A 117 -1.78 7.47 17.38
CA LEU A 117 -2.46 6.55 18.30
C LEU A 117 -1.48 5.96 19.33
N PRO A 118 -1.95 5.65 20.55
CA PRO A 118 -1.15 5.01 21.58
C PRO A 118 -0.51 3.70 21.08
N PRO A 119 0.67 3.34 21.63
CA PRO A 119 1.33 2.10 21.28
C PRO A 119 0.42 0.89 21.59
N PRO A 120 0.59 -0.22 20.85
CA PRO A 120 -0.27 -1.38 21.02
C PRO A 120 -0.17 -1.91 22.45
N ARG A 121 -1.30 -2.03 23.17
CA ARG A 121 -1.31 -2.60 24.52
C ARG A 121 -0.71 -4.02 24.49
N PRO A 122 0.09 -4.44 25.48
CA PRO A 122 0.52 -5.83 25.60
C PRO A 122 -0.69 -6.77 25.64
N ALA A 123 -0.54 -7.99 25.11
CA ALA A 123 -1.56 -9.01 25.31
C ALA A 123 -1.71 -9.25 26.83
N ALA A 124 -2.94 -9.25 27.34
CA ALA A 124 -3.18 -9.65 28.72
C ALA A 124 -2.68 -11.10 28.88
N PRO A 125 -1.93 -11.42 29.95
CA PRO A 125 -1.53 -12.79 30.19
C PRO A 125 -2.77 -13.66 30.29
N LEU A 126 -2.77 -14.80 29.57
CA LEU A 126 -3.79 -15.83 29.72
C LEU A 126 -3.74 -16.29 31.19
N ARG A 127 -4.83 -16.11 31.93
CA ARG A 127 -5.05 -16.70 33.24
C ARG A 127 -5.58 -18.11 33.08
#